data_AF-A0ABC8ESR3-F1
#
_entry.id   AF-A0ABC8ESR3-F1
#
_cell.length_a   1.000
_cell.length_b   1.000
_cell.length_c   1.000
_cell.angle_alpha   90.00
_cell.angle_beta   90.00
_cell.angle_gamma   90.00
#
_symmetry.space_group_name_H-M   'P 1'
#
loop_
_entity.id
_entity.type
_entity.pdbx_description
1 polymer ?
#
loop_
_entity_poly.entity_id
_entity_poly.type
_entity_poly.pdbx_seq_one_letter_code
_entity_poly.pdbx_strand_id
1 'polypeptide(L)'
;MGRYGNSYRAAVLIIALSATIGMLSGDAPGQNIYTWTDEDGTLHITDKPPPDRAESVNVYEVTSTGREPEKDRGTGDMKAVKAIQDYERLQEEREEAEEKAEKARKKAIEARRKANIAVAEADRVKAETAELAKKTTKRKQERLALERQREYEIKTVQLAQEAVSLAQESEDLARLAEAEAERLRQLTLKPPPAAPAPPQ
;
A
#
# COMPACT_ATOMS: atom_id res chain seq x y z
N MET A 1 -1.54 13.92 60.72
CA MET A 1 -2.72 13.78 61.62
C MET A 1 -3.48 15.09 61.55
N GLY A 2 -4.79 15.20 61.30
CA GLY A 2 -5.85 14.29 60.87
C GLY A 2 -6.83 15.14 60.03
N ARG A 3 -7.40 14.59 58.96
CA ARG A 3 -8.84 14.22 58.88
C ARG A 3 -9.72 15.19 59.68
N TYR A 4 -10.49 16.05 59.00
CA TYR A 4 -11.91 16.36 59.26
C TYR A 4 -12.38 17.37 58.20
N GLY A 5 -12.72 16.88 57.00
CA GLY A 5 -13.31 17.70 55.92
C GLY A 5 -14.30 16.93 55.05
N ASN A 6 -14.76 15.75 55.51
CA ASN A 6 -15.49 14.77 54.70
C ASN A 6 -16.92 14.45 55.19
N SER A 7 -17.48 15.21 56.14
CA SER A 7 -18.74 14.81 56.79
C SER A 7 -19.98 15.65 56.44
N TYR A 8 -19.85 16.70 55.61
CA TYR A 8 -20.99 17.57 55.26
C TYR A 8 -21.28 17.65 53.75
N ARG A 9 -20.35 17.19 52.90
CA ARG A 9 -20.59 17.06 51.45
C ARG A 9 -21.13 15.69 51.04
N ALA A 10 -20.90 14.67 51.86
CA ALA A 10 -21.44 13.32 51.67
C ALA A 10 -22.88 13.14 52.20
N ALA A 11 -23.39 14.06 53.02
CA ALA A 11 -24.72 13.93 53.64
C ALA A 11 -25.85 14.67 52.88
N VAL A 12 -25.53 15.61 51.98
CA VAL A 12 -26.56 16.35 51.21
C VAL A 12 -26.87 15.67 49.87
N LEU A 13 -25.94 14.86 49.33
CA LEU A 13 -26.16 14.17 48.05
C LEU A 13 -26.90 12.83 48.17
N ILE A 14 -27.23 12.36 49.38
CA ILE A 14 -27.92 11.09 49.61
C ILE A 14 -29.43 11.28 49.91
N ILE A 15 -29.90 12.50 50.20
CA ILE A 15 -31.33 12.81 50.48
C ILE A 15 -32.08 13.33 49.24
N ALA A 16 -31.44 13.38 48.06
CA ALA A 16 -32.10 13.58 46.77
C ALA A 16 -32.28 12.25 46.00
N LEU A 17 -32.15 11.13 46.70
CA LEU A 17 -32.46 9.78 46.25
C LEU A 17 -33.72 9.34 47.00
N SER A 18 -34.82 9.08 46.28
CA SER A 18 -36.05 8.35 46.72
C SER A 18 -37.31 9.16 47.07
N ALA A 19 -37.90 9.85 46.09
CA ALA A 19 -39.37 10.01 45.90
C ALA A 19 -39.56 11.01 44.74
N THR A 20 -39.94 10.63 43.52
CA THR A 20 -41.28 10.14 43.18
C THR A 20 -41.25 9.48 41.80
N ILE A 21 -41.67 8.22 41.73
CA ILE A 21 -42.11 7.59 40.49
C ILE A 21 -43.58 7.98 40.29
N GLY A 22 -43.91 8.51 39.10
CA GLY A 22 -45.29 8.78 38.72
C GLY A 22 -45.45 9.56 37.41
N MET A 23 -45.28 8.85 36.29
CA MET A 23 -45.98 9.05 35.00
C MET A 23 -46.25 10.48 34.52
N LEU A 24 -45.58 10.89 33.45
CA LEU A 24 -46.20 11.45 32.25
C LEU A 24 -45.15 11.56 31.13
N SER A 25 -45.34 10.72 30.13
CA SER A 25 -44.64 10.76 28.84
C SER A 25 -44.78 12.16 28.23
N GLY A 26 -43.66 12.80 27.91
CA GLY A 26 -43.60 14.05 27.17
C GLY A 26 -42.50 13.94 26.12
N ASP A 27 -42.91 13.98 24.85
CA ASP A 27 -42.08 13.88 23.66
C ASP A 27 -40.81 14.73 23.73
N ALA A 28 -39.66 14.09 23.49
CA ALA A 28 -38.47 14.80 23.08
C ALA A 28 -38.70 15.30 21.64
N PRO A 29 -38.46 16.58 21.31
CA PRO A 29 -38.61 17.06 19.94
C PRO A 29 -37.66 16.27 19.03
N GLY A 30 -38.23 15.65 18.00
CA GLY A 30 -37.50 14.83 17.03
C GLY A 30 -36.31 15.59 16.44
N GLN A 31 -35.14 14.96 16.47
CA GLN A 31 -34.00 15.44 15.70
C GLN A 31 -34.29 15.23 14.22
N ASN A 32 -34.55 16.33 13.50
CA ASN A 32 -34.71 16.30 12.06
C ASN A 32 -33.31 16.23 11.42
N ILE A 33 -33.00 15.10 10.79
CA ILE A 33 -31.77 14.93 10.01
C ILE A 33 -32.07 15.36 8.57
N TYR A 34 -31.34 16.35 8.07
CA TYR A 34 -31.48 16.85 6.71
C TYR A 34 -30.40 16.22 5.83
N THR A 35 -30.84 15.60 4.73
CA THR A 35 -29.96 15.09 3.69
C THR A 35 -30.22 15.88 2.42
N TRP A 36 -29.17 16.46 1.84
CA TRP A 36 -29.24 17.20 0.57
C TRP A 36 -28.01 16.91 -0.27
N THR A 37 -28.16 17.05 -1.58
CA THR A 37 -27.08 16.85 -2.56
C THR A 37 -26.72 18.21 -3.15
N ASP A 38 -25.43 18.53 -3.21
CA ASP A 38 -24.95 19.77 -3.83
C ASP A 38 -24.91 19.69 -5.36
N GLU A 39 -24.65 20.82 -6.03
CA GLU A 39 -24.61 20.94 -7.50
C GLU A 39 -23.53 20.04 -8.15
N ASP A 40 -22.56 19.57 -7.36
CA ASP A 40 -21.48 18.67 -7.79
C ASP A 40 -21.82 17.18 -7.55
N GLY A 41 -23.02 16.87 -7.05
CA GLY A 41 -23.50 15.51 -6.81
C GLY A 41 -23.02 14.89 -5.49
N THR A 42 -22.49 15.70 -4.56
CA THR A 42 -22.00 15.22 -3.25
C THR A 42 -23.11 15.26 -2.21
N LEU A 43 -23.28 14.13 -1.49
CA LEU A 43 -24.31 13.96 -0.47
C LEU A 43 -23.86 14.49 0.89
N HIS A 44 -24.62 15.43 1.46
CA HIS A 44 -24.37 16.03 2.78
C HIS A 44 -25.46 15.62 3.78
N ILE A 45 -25.04 15.22 4.99
CA ILE A 45 -25.92 14.85 6.11
C ILE A 45 -25.64 15.80 7.27
N THR A 46 -26.63 16.58 7.69
CA THR A 46 -26.47 17.64 8.70
C THR A 46 -27.70 17.77 9.60
N ASP A 47 -27.46 18.15 10.86
CA ASP A 47 -28.50 18.44 11.86
C ASP A 47 -29.05 19.88 11.74
N LYS A 48 -28.58 20.61 10.72
CA LYS A 48 -28.98 21.99 10.38
C LYS A 48 -29.61 22.02 8.98
N PRO A 49 -30.66 22.83 8.76
CA PRO A 49 -31.35 22.90 7.47
C PRO A 49 -30.42 23.40 6.34
N PRO A 50 -30.61 22.92 5.09
CA PRO A 50 -29.78 23.29 3.95
C PRO A 50 -29.98 24.75 3.52
N PRO A 51 -28.98 25.38 2.86
CA PRO A 51 -29.17 26.69 2.21
C PRO A 51 -30.15 26.58 1.03
N ASP A 52 -30.85 27.67 0.69
CA ASP A 52 -31.99 27.77 -0.27
C ASP A 52 -31.73 27.29 -1.73
N ARG A 53 -30.55 26.74 -2.04
CA ARG A 53 -30.14 26.27 -3.37
C ARG A 53 -29.93 24.76 -3.42
N ALA A 54 -30.72 23.98 -2.68
CA ALA A 54 -30.71 22.53 -2.77
C ALA A 54 -31.73 22.04 -3.82
N GLU A 55 -31.27 21.25 -4.78
CA GLU A 55 -32.09 20.76 -5.91
C GLU A 55 -33.12 19.68 -5.49
N SER A 56 -32.90 19.04 -4.34
CA SER A 56 -33.88 18.16 -3.70
C SER A 56 -33.71 18.15 -2.17
N VAL A 57 -34.83 18.27 -1.46
CA VAL A 57 -34.88 18.27 0.02
C VAL A 57 -35.80 17.15 0.47
N ASN A 58 -35.26 16.13 1.14
CA ASN A 58 -36.05 15.11 1.80
C ASN A 58 -35.97 15.29 3.32
N VAL A 59 -37.13 15.49 3.95
CA VAL A 59 -37.29 15.67 5.40
C VAL A 59 -37.91 14.40 5.97
N TYR A 60 -37.24 13.76 6.93
CA TYR A 60 -37.76 12.57 7.59
C TYR A 60 -38.16 12.90 9.03
N GLU A 61 -39.45 12.75 9.35
CA GLU A 61 -39.97 12.84 10.71
C GLU A 61 -40.19 11.42 11.24
N VAL A 62 -39.48 11.04 12.30
CA VAL A 62 -39.54 9.67 12.83
C VAL A 62 -40.66 9.56 13.87
N THR A 63 -41.82 9.03 13.46
CA THR A 63 -42.84 8.50 14.39
C THR A 63 -42.79 6.97 14.41
N SER A 64 -42.49 6.42 15.58
CA SER A 64 -42.37 4.97 15.79
C SER A 64 -43.74 4.34 16.03
N THR A 65 -44.37 3.73 15.02
CA THR A 65 -45.32 2.62 15.20
C THR A 65 -45.27 1.66 14.01
N GLY A 66 -45.40 0.37 14.31
CA GLY A 66 -44.88 -0.73 13.50
C GLY A 66 -45.51 -0.94 12.13
N ARG A 67 -44.63 -1.25 11.16
CA ARG A 67 -44.91 -2.03 9.96
C ARG A 67 -43.58 -2.69 9.54
N GLU A 68 -43.69 -3.88 8.96
CA GLU A 68 -42.63 -4.86 8.70
C GLU A 68 -41.25 -4.28 8.31
N PRO A 69 -40.15 -4.90 8.78
CA PRO A 69 -38.82 -4.43 8.42
C PRO A 69 -38.55 -4.76 6.94
N GLU A 70 -38.67 -3.76 6.07
CA GLU A 70 -37.99 -3.75 4.78
C GLU A 70 -36.48 -3.70 5.08
N LYS A 71 -35.92 -4.88 5.35
CA LYS A 71 -34.51 -5.08 5.62
C LYS A 71 -33.69 -4.73 4.36
N ASP A 72 -32.68 -3.89 4.58
CA ASP A 72 -31.34 -4.06 3.99
C ASP A 72 -31.05 -3.47 2.59
N ARG A 73 -31.74 -2.41 2.16
CA ARG A 73 -31.34 -1.70 0.91
C ARG A 73 -30.17 -0.72 1.07
N GLY A 74 -29.98 -0.10 2.24
CA GLY A 74 -28.90 0.89 2.43
C GLY A 74 -27.50 0.30 2.75
N THR A 75 -27.43 -0.91 3.31
CA THR A 75 -26.18 -1.53 3.77
C THR A 75 -25.53 -2.42 2.71
N GLY A 76 -26.32 -2.89 1.73
CA GLY A 76 -25.85 -3.63 0.56
C GLY A 76 -25.06 -2.76 -0.42
N ASP A 77 -25.54 -1.55 -0.69
CA ASP A 77 -24.92 -0.63 -1.65
C ASP A 77 -23.53 -0.17 -1.19
N MET A 78 -23.36 0.15 0.10
CA MET A 78 -22.06 0.58 0.63
C MET A 78 -21.01 -0.56 0.64
N LYS A 79 -21.45 -1.81 0.83
CA LYS A 79 -20.58 -3.00 0.71
C LYS A 79 -20.20 -3.28 -0.74
N ALA A 80 -21.12 -3.09 -1.68
CA ALA A 80 -20.86 -3.26 -3.11
C ALA A 80 -19.86 -2.22 -3.62
N VAL A 81 -20.03 -0.94 -3.26
CA VAL A 81 -19.08 0.14 -3.61
C VAL A 81 -17.68 -0.14 -3.06
N LYS A 82 -17.57 -0.57 -1.80
CA LYS A 82 -16.28 -0.93 -1.20
C LYS A 82 -15.61 -2.12 -1.90
N ALA A 83 -16.39 -3.14 -2.29
CA ALA A 83 -15.87 -4.29 -3.02
C ALA A 83 -15.36 -3.92 -4.42
N ILE A 84 -16.00 -2.96 -5.10
CA ILE A 84 -15.52 -2.41 -6.38
C ILE A 84 -14.18 -1.69 -6.17
N GLN A 85 -14.10 -0.79 -5.19
CA GLN A 85 -12.88 -0.02 -4.91
C GLN A 85 -11.71 -0.90 -4.48
N ASP A 86 -11.96 -1.93 -3.66
CA ASP A 86 -10.93 -2.89 -3.24
C ASP A 86 -10.46 -3.76 -4.41
N TYR A 87 -11.35 -4.10 -5.34
CA TYR A 87 -11.00 -4.82 -6.57
C TYR A 87 -10.15 -3.97 -7.52
N GLU A 88 -10.53 -2.73 -7.77
CA GLU A 88 -9.78 -1.78 -8.62
C GLU A 88 -8.38 -1.53 -8.07
N ARG A 89 -8.27 -1.23 -6.77
CA ARG A 89 -6.97 -1.04 -6.12
C ARG A 89 -6.05 -2.26 -6.25
N LEU A 90 -6.61 -3.46 -6.09
CA LEU A 90 -5.82 -4.68 -6.27
C LEU A 90 -5.36 -4.85 -7.73
N GLN A 91 -6.15 -4.45 -8.72
CA GLN A 91 -5.72 -4.49 -10.13
C GLN A 91 -4.59 -3.50 -10.40
N GLU A 92 -4.68 -2.27 -9.89
CA GLU A 92 -3.61 -1.28 -10.00
C GLU A 92 -2.31 -1.79 -9.34
N GLU A 93 -2.39 -2.32 -8.13
CA GLU A 93 -1.23 -2.91 -7.43
C GLU A 93 -0.60 -4.06 -8.23
N ARG A 94 -1.42 -4.91 -8.86
CA ARG A 94 -0.94 -5.99 -9.74
C ARG A 94 -0.20 -5.45 -10.96
N GLU A 95 -0.78 -4.48 -11.65
CA GLU A 95 -0.18 -3.88 -12.84
C GLU A 95 1.16 -3.20 -12.50
N GLU A 96 1.20 -2.44 -11.40
CA GLU A 96 2.44 -1.82 -10.93
C GLU A 96 3.52 -2.86 -10.58
N ALA A 97 3.15 -3.94 -9.90
CA ALA A 97 4.10 -4.98 -9.53
C ALA A 97 4.63 -5.73 -10.75
N GLU A 98 3.79 -5.98 -11.75
CA GLU A 98 4.20 -6.57 -13.03
C GLU A 98 5.16 -5.65 -13.79
N GLU A 99 4.88 -4.35 -13.83
CA GLU A 99 5.77 -3.37 -14.47
C GLU A 99 7.13 -3.27 -13.75
N LYS A 100 7.11 -3.28 -12.41
CA LYS A 100 8.33 -3.32 -11.56
C LYS A 100 9.13 -4.59 -11.83
N ALA A 101 8.47 -5.75 -11.92
CA ALA A 101 9.11 -7.03 -12.23
C ALA A 101 9.75 -7.00 -13.63
N GLU A 102 9.05 -6.49 -14.65
CA GLU A 102 9.59 -6.39 -16.01
C GLU A 102 10.82 -5.47 -16.06
N LYS A 103 10.74 -4.28 -15.43
CA LYS A 103 11.86 -3.34 -15.33
C LYS A 103 13.06 -3.96 -14.62
N ALA A 104 12.83 -4.65 -13.51
CA ALA A 104 13.88 -5.32 -12.74
C ALA A 104 14.52 -6.45 -13.56
N ARG A 105 13.73 -7.24 -14.29
CA ARG A 105 14.23 -8.28 -15.19
C ARG A 105 15.11 -7.72 -16.31
N LYS A 106 14.69 -6.61 -16.94
CA LYS A 106 15.50 -5.92 -17.97
C LYS A 106 16.86 -5.47 -17.39
N LYS A 107 16.85 -4.86 -16.20
CA LYS A 107 18.08 -4.45 -15.51
C LYS A 107 18.99 -5.64 -15.19
N ALA A 108 18.42 -6.76 -14.72
CA ALA A 108 19.17 -7.99 -14.46
C ALA A 108 19.85 -8.54 -15.71
N ILE A 109 19.14 -8.58 -16.84
CA ILE A 109 19.69 -9.03 -18.14
C ILE A 109 20.85 -8.12 -18.58
N GLU A 110 20.68 -6.80 -18.49
CA GLU A 110 21.73 -5.84 -18.84
C GLU A 110 22.95 -5.95 -17.94
N ALA A 111 22.74 -6.05 -16.62
CA ALA A 111 23.82 -6.21 -15.65
C ALA A 111 24.59 -7.51 -15.89
N ARG A 112 23.89 -8.62 -16.13
CA ARG A 112 24.51 -9.90 -16.48
C ARG A 112 25.30 -9.82 -17.77
N ARG A 113 24.80 -9.13 -18.79
CA ARG A 113 25.55 -8.92 -20.05
C ARG A 113 26.85 -8.17 -19.79
N LYS A 114 26.80 -7.10 -18.98
CA LYS A 114 28.00 -6.33 -18.59
C LYS A 114 28.99 -7.19 -17.82
N ALA A 115 28.51 -7.98 -16.86
CA ALA A 115 29.32 -8.91 -16.10
C ALA A 115 30.03 -9.93 -17.00
N ASN A 116 29.30 -10.56 -17.93
CA ASN A 116 29.87 -11.53 -18.87
C ASN A 116 30.99 -10.91 -19.73
N ILE A 117 30.81 -9.67 -20.20
CA ILE A 117 31.83 -8.95 -20.96
C ILE A 117 33.05 -8.69 -20.08
N ALA A 118 32.86 -8.21 -18.85
CA ALA A 118 33.94 -7.90 -17.93
C ALA A 118 34.75 -9.15 -17.54
N VAL A 119 34.07 -10.27 -17.28
CA VAL A 119 34.71 -11.57 -17.00
C VAL A 119 35.51 -12.05 -18.20
N ALA A 120 34.94 -11.98 -19.41
CA ALA A 120 35.65 -12.37 -20.62
C ALA A 120 36.92 -11.53 -20.85
N GLU A 121 36.87 -10.23 -20.55
CA GLU A 121 38.05 -9.37 -20.62
C GLU A 121 39.09 -9.72 -19.56
N ALA A 122 38.68 -9.94 -18.31
CA ALA A 122 39.58 -10.37 -17.26
C ALA A 122 40.27 -11.70 -17.60
N ASP A 123 39.55 -12.66 -18.19
CA ASP A 123 40.10 -13.94 -18.62
C ASP A 123 41.10 -13.80 -19.78
N ARG A 124 40.85 -12.88 -20.71
CA ARG A 124 41.82 -12.53 -21.77
C ARG A 124 43.09 -11.96 -21.18
N VAL A 125 42.97 -10.98 -20.28
CA VAL A 125 44.14 -10.34 -19.63
C VAL A 125 44.94 -11.37 -18.84
N LYS A 126 44.28 -12.24 -18.07
CA LYS A 126 44.93 -13.36 -17.38
C LYS A 126 45.71 -14.27 -18.32
N ALA A 127 45.11 -14.66 -19.45
CA ALA A 127 45.76 -15.52 -20.41
C ALA A 127 47.01 -14.85 -21.03
N GLU A 128 46.92 -13.57 -21.35
CA GLU A 128 48.05 -12.78 -21.86
C GLU A 128 49.18 -12.66 -20.84
N THR A 129 48.87 -12.35 -19.57
CA THR A 129 49.87 -12.29 -18.50
C THR A 129 50.55 -13.64 -18.29
N ALA A 130 49.78 -14.73 -18.33
CA ALA A 130 50.31 -16.09 -18.18
C ALA A 130 51.28 -16.46 -19.32
N GLU A 131 50.95 -16.09 -20.56
CA GLU A 131 51.85 -16.30 -21.71
C GLU A 131 53.13 -15.48 -21.63
N LEU A 132 53.05 -14.24 -21.15
CA LEU A 132 54.23 -13.40 -20.94
C LEU A 132 55.11 -13.90 -19.80
N ALA A 133 54.51 -14.42 -18.73
CA ALA A 133 55.25 -15.06 -17.65
C ALA A 133 56.09 -16.26 -18.14
N LYS A 134 55.60 -17.03 -19.12
CA LYS A 134 56.35 -18.17 -19.70
C LYS A 134 57.55 -17.73 -20.55
N LYS A 135 57.46 -16.58 -21.23
CA LYS A 135 58.47 -16.11 -22.20
C LYS A 135 59.63 -15.34 -21.56
N THR A 136 59.49 -14.84 -20.33
CA THR A 136 60.45 -13.89 -19.74
C THR A 136 61.56 -14.59 -18.96
N THR A 137 62.82 -14.32 -19.31
CA THR A 137 64.02 -14.78 -18.58
C THR A 137 64.69 -13.61 -17.86
N LYS A 138 64.27 -13.36 -16.62
CA LYS A 138 64.92 -12.55 -15.54
C LYS A 138 65.54 -11.18 -15.89
N ARG A 139 65.30 -10.56 -17.06
CA ARG A 139 65.74 -9.18 -17.33
C ARG A 139 64.92 -8.18 -16.50
N LYS A 140 65.58 -7.16 -15.93
CA LYS A 140 64.95 -6.14 -15.07
C LYS A 140 63.77 -5.41 -15.75
N GLN A 141 63.89 -5.10 -17.04
CA GLN A 141 62.82 -4.43 -17.80
C GLN A 141 61.60 -5.34 -18.05
N GLU A 142 61.84 -6.61 -18.38
CA GLU A 142 60.78 -7.62 -18.55
C GLU A 142 60.04 -7.87 -17.23
N ARG A 143 60.77 -7.88 -16.10
CA ARG A 143 60.15 -7.97 -14.77
C ARG A 143 59.22 -6.79 -14.47
N LEU A 144 59.65 -5.57 -14.77
CA LEU A 144 58.83 -4.38 -14.55
C LEU A 144 57.58 -4.37 -15.45
N ALA A 145 57.71 -4.83 -16.69
CA ALA A 145 56.57 -5.00 -17.60
C ALA A 145 55.58 -6.05 -17.09
N LEU A 146 56.07 -7.19 -16.60
CA LEU A 146 55.25 -8.24 -16.00
C LEU A 146 54.54 -7.77 -14.73
N GLU A 147 55.21 -7.00 -13.87
CA GLU A 147 54.62 -6.42 -12.66
C GLU A 147 53.46 -5.47 -13.00
N ARG A 148 53.65 -4.54 -13.95
CA ARG A 148 52.58 -3.65 -14.42
C ARG A 148 51.40 -4.42 -15.04
N GLN A 149 51.68 -5.50 -15.76
CA GLN A 149 50.62 -6.31 -16.35
C GLN A 149 49.83 -7.10 -15.31
N ARG A 150 50.50 -7.60 -14.26
CA ARG A 150 49.82 -8.23 -13.11
C ARG A 150 48.96 -7.22 -12.35
N GLU A 151 49.42 -5.99 -12.18
CA GLU A 151 48.60 -4.93 -11.59
C GLU A 151 47.33 -4.66 -12.43
N TYR A 152 47.50 -4.62 -13.75
CA TYR A 152 46.37 -4.48 -14.68
C TYR A 152 45.42 -5.70 -14.63
N GLU A 153 45.94 -6.92 -14.58
CA GLU A 153 45.17 -8.15 -14.37
C GLU A 153 44.37 -8.08 -13.06
N ILE A 154 45.00 -7.71 -11.94
CA ILE A 154 44.32 -7.58 -10.65
C ILE A 154 43.18 -6.57 -10.76
N LYS A 155 43.43 -5.40 -11.37
CA LYS A 155 42.42 -4.36 -11.56
C LYS A 155 41.26 -4.82 -12.44
N THR A 156 41.54 -5.50 -13.55
CA THR A 156 40.49 -5.99 -14.47
C THR A 156 39.67 -7.11 -13.84
N VAL A 157 40.30 -8.00 -13.07
CA VAL A 157 39.60 -9.03 -12.28
C VAL A 157 38.70 -8.41 -11.21
N GLN A 158 39.16 -7.39 -10.50
CA GLN A 158 38.34 -6.68 -9.52
C GLN A 158 37.12 -6.03 -10.17
N LEU A 159 37.30 -5.36 -11.30
CA LEU A 159 36.19 -4.77 -12.06
C LEU A 159 35.21 -5.84 -12.56
N ALA A 160 35.70 -7.00 -12.99
CA ALA A 160 34.85 -8.11 -13.39
C ALA A 160 34.06 -8.68 -12.20
N GLN A 161 34.68 -8.83 -11.04
CA GLN A 161 34.01 -9.26 -9.82
C GLN A 161 32.93 -8.27 -9.38
N GLU A 162 33.22 -6.98 -9.41
CA GLU A 162 32.24 -5.93 -9.12
C GLU A 162 31.04 -5.98 -10.09
N ALA A 163 31.31 -6.16 -11.39
CA ALA A 163 30.26 -6.30 -12.39
C ALA A 163 29.40 -7.56 -12.15
N VAL A 164 30.00 -8.67 -11.74
CA VAL A 164 29.28 -9.90 -11.36
C VAL A 164 28.42 -9.67 -10.13
N SER A 165 28.96 -9.04 -9.08
CA SER A 165 28.19 -8.71 -7.87
C SER A 165 26.98 -7.83 -8.19
N LEU A 166 27.17 -6.79 -9.01
CA LEU A 166 26.06 -5.94 -9.47
C LEU A 166 25.01 -6.71 -10.26
N ALA A 167 25.43 -7.68 -11.07
CA ALA A 167 24.51 -8.56 -11.80
C ALA A 167 23.70 -9.45 -10.85
N GLN A 168 24.34 -10.02 -9.83
CA GLN A 168 23.66 -10.82 -8.81
C GLN A 168 22.64 -10.00 -8.03
N GLU A 169 23.02 -8.80 -7.58
CA GLU A 169 22.10 -7.87 -6.91
C GLU A 169 20.90 -7.52 -7.81
N SER A 170 21.14 -7.29 -9.10
CA SER A 170 20.08 -7.00 -10.06
C SER A 170 19.15 -8.19 -10.29
N GLU A 171 19.69 -9.42 -10.34
CA GLU A 171 18.90 -10.65 -10.45
C GLU A 171 18.08 -10.92 -9.19
N ASP A 172 18.61 -10.64 -8.00
CA ASP A 172 17.89 -10.78 -6.73
C ASP A 172 16.74 -9.78 -6.63
N LEU A 173 16.97 -8.52 -7.04
CA LEU A 173 15.91 -7.52 -7.15
C LEU A 173 14.82 -7.95 -8.14
N ALA A 174 15.19 -8.52 -9.28
CA ALA A 174 14.22 -9.06 -10.24
C ALA A 174 13.40 -10.20 -9.62
N ARG A 175 14.05 -11.13 -8.91
CA ARG A 175 13.37 -12.24 -8.24
C ARG A 175 12.38 -11.75 -7.19
N LEU A 176 12.74 -10.75 -6.40
CA LEU A 176 11.86 -10.16 -5.39
C LEU A 176 10.64 -9.47 -6.03
N ALA A 177 10.86 -8.69 -7.09
CA ALA A 177 9.77 -8.02 -7.80
C ALA A 177 8.83 -9.03 -8.51
N GLU A 178 9.36 -10.09 -9.10
CA GLU A 178 8.58 -11.18 -9.68
C GLU A 178 7.76 -11.92 -8.62
N ALA A 179 8.34 -12.19 -7.45
CA ALA A 179 7.64 -12.83 -6.34
C ALA A 179 6.51 -11.96 -5.78
N GLU A 180 6.70 -10.64 -5.74
CA GLU A 180 5.66 -9.69 -5.36
C GLU A 180 4.50 -9.68 -6.38
N ALA A 181 4.82 -9.61 -7.68
CA ALA A 181 3.81 -9.69 -8.73
C ALA A 181 3.03 -11.01 -8.68
N GLU A 182 3.72 -12.14 -8.45
CA GLU A 182 3.07 -13.44 -8.33
C GLU A 182 2.18 -13.53 -7.08
N ARG A 183 2.64 -12.99 -5.95
CA ARG A 183 1.82 -12.90 -4.73
C ARG A 183 0.53 -12.13 -4.98
N LEU A 184 0.60 -10.99 -5.67
CA LEU A 184 -0.57 -10.19 -6.00
C LEU A 184 -1.51 -10.90 -6.99
N ARG A 185 -0.96 -11.65 -7.96
CA ARG A 185 -1.75 -12.50 -8.87
C ARG A 185 -2.53 -13.59 -8.13
N GLN A 186 -1.94 -14.19 -7.09
CA GLN A 186 -2.58 -15.22 -6.28
C GLN A 186 -3.66 -14.68 -5.33
N LEU A 187 -3.67 -13.39 -5.00
CA LEU A 187 -4.74 -12.78 -4.20
C LEU A 187 -6.05 -12.77 -4.99
N THR A 188 -6.92 -13.75 -4.77
CA THR A 188 -8.23 -13.80 -5.44
C THR A 188 -9.25 -12.92 -4.71
N LEU A 189 -9.56 -11.74 -5.27
CA LEU A 189 -10.80 -11.02 -4.97
C LEU A 189 -11.88 -11.40 -5.98
N LYS A 190 -13.09 -11.69 -5.51
CA LYS A 190 -14.23 -11.97 -6.39
C LYS A 190 -14.57 -10.69 -7.16
N PRO A 191 -14.72 -10.73 -8.51
CA PRO A 191 -15.10 -9.56 -9.26
C PRO A 191 -16.45 -9.02 -8.73
N PRO A 192 -16.60 -7.69 -8.63
CA PRO A 192 -17.84 -7.10 -8.12
C PRO A 192 -19.03 -7.54 -8.99
N PRO A 193 -20.23 -7.71 -8.39
CA PRO A 193 -21.42 -8.04 -9.16
C PRO A 193 -21.64 -6.94 -10.23
N ALA A 194 -21.97 -7.36 -11.46
CA ALA A 194 -22.29 -6.42 -12.53
C ALA A 194 -23.39 -5.47 -12.06
N ALA A 195 -23.21 -4.16 -12.33
CA ALA A 195 -24.21 -3.16 -12.00
C ALA A 195 -25.59 -3.59 -12.56
N PRO A 196 -26.68 -3.45 -11.79
CA PRO A 196 -28.00 -3.80 -12.28
C PRO A 196 -28.28 -2.99 -13.56
N ALA A 197 -28.73 -3.69 -14.61
CA ALA A 197 -29.08 -3.05 -15.87
C ALA A 197 -30.10 -1.92 -15.62
N PRO A 198 -29.97 -0.75 -16.28
CA PRO A 198 -30.93 0.32 -16.13
C PRO A 198 -32.34 -0.19 -16.49
N PRO A 199 -33.38 0.22 -15.75
CA PRO A 199 -34.75 -0.18 -16.06
C PRO A 199 -35.11 0.28 -17.49
N GLN A 200 -35.64 -0.66 -18.29
CA GLN A 200 -36.14 -0.41 -19.65
C GLN A 200 -37.49 0.31 -19.63
#